data_AF-A0A946ZU46-F1
#
_entry.id   AF-A0A946ZU46-F1
#
_cell.length_a   1.000
_cell.length_b   1.000
_cell.length_c   1.000
_cell.angle_alpha   90.00
_cell.angle_beta   90.00
_cell.angle_gamma   90.00
#
_symmetry.space_group_name_H-M   'P 1'
#
loop_
_entity.id
_entity.type
_entity.pdbx_description
1 polymer ?
#
loop_
_entity_poly.entity_id
_entity_poly.type
_entity_poly.pdbx_seq_one_letter_code
_entity_poly.pdbx_strand_id
1 'polypeptide(L)'
;MSKEVEEKLEKIPVINWLVVLLKKIKLIGLEGLSLYDLLEMYIRGIVEGALSTRASSIAFSLFMALFPLLIFLVTLIPFVIPLVSFGSQDFDTQFLRFLESFLPTATGEYFGEIYTQIKDQKQGGLLSSAFVLSIFLMTNGVSAIFGGFETSYHINLTRNFFKQYAYALMVGIILSLLLIVGAIAFVYFEYSLEYLNVWAAESSGVAMDPNELVGARAGKILFFAVLSYFTTAILYYFGTKEGKQARFFSYGALMTTLLFLLTSYLFGVYIDKFARYNELYGALGGLLILMVYIWLNSNILLLGFELNATLNSLRQNVSSKVNDE
;
A
#
# COMPACT_ATOMS: atom_id res chain seq x y z
N MET A 1 27.41 2.98 -9.36
CA MET A 1 28.23 1.75 -9.46
C MET A 1 29.64 1.89 -8.91
N SER A 2 30.22 0.79 -8.40
CA SER A 2 31.66 0.53 -8.56
C SER A 2 31.89 0.20 -10.03
N LYS A 3 32.82 0.89 -10.69
CA LYS A 3 33.12 0.76 -12.13
C LYS A 3 33.31 -0.69 -12.59
N GLU A 4 33.71 -1.60 -11.70
CA GLU A 4 33.95 -3.01 -11.99
C GLU A 4 32.70 -3.83 -12.34
N VAL A 5 31.52 -3.47 -11.82
CA VAL A 5 30.27 -4.20 -12.13
C VAL A 5 29.75 -3.79 -13.50
N GLU A 6 29.91 -2.52 -13.84
CA GLU A 6 29.53 -1.96 -15.15
C GLU A 6 30.35 -2.61 -16.27
N GLU A 7 31.67 -2.70 -16.09
CA GLU A 7 32.58 -3.37 -17.04
C GLU A 7 32.29 -4.87 -17.22
N LYS A 8 31.74 -5.55 -16.20
CA LYS A 8 31.36 -6.98 -16.32
C LYS A 8 30.05 -7.16 -17.08
N LEU A 9 29.09 -6.27 -16.89
CA LEU A 9 27.79 -6.31 -17.58
C LEU A 9 27.93 -5.94 -19.06
N GLU A 10 28.86 -5.04 -19.40
CA GLU A 10 29.16 -4.65 -20.78
C GLU A 10 29.78 -5.77 -21.63
N LYS A 11 30.40 -6.78 -20.99
CA LYS A 11 31.03 -7.92 -21.67
C LYS A 11 30.03 -8.98 -22.15
N ILE A 12 28.78 -8.96 -21.69
CA ILE A 12 27.75 -9.91 -22.13
C ILE A 12 26.86 -9.21 -23.18
N PRO A 13 26.86 -9.63 -24.46
CA PRO A 13 26.29 -8.85 -25.55
C PRO A 13 24.79 -8.57 -25.41
N VAL A 14 24.01 -9.52 -24.88
CA VAL A 14 22.56 -9.36 -24.64
C VAL A 14 22.29 -8.38 -23.50
N ILE A 15 23.09 -8.45 -22.43
CA ILE A 15 22.94 -7.58 -21.26
C ILE A 15 23.37 -6.16 -21.61
N ASN A 16 24.47 -5.99 -22.35
CA ASN A 16 24.95 -4.69 -22.80
C ASN A 16 23.89 -3.97 -23.66
N TRP A 17 23.25 -4.68 -24.60
CA TRP A 17 22.17 -4.09 -25.40
C TRP A 17 20.99 -3.59 -24.53
N LEU A 18 20.57 -4.38 -23.54
CA LEU A 18 19.56 -3.97 -22.56
C LEU A 18 20.00 -2.76 -21.73
N VAL A 19 21.24 -2.75 -21.22
CA VAL A 19 21.82 -1.65 -20.44
C VAL A 19 21.81 -0.36 -21.25
N VAL A 20 22.27 -0.39 -22.51
CA VAL A 20 22.29 0.78 -23.39
C VAL A 20 20.88 1.29 -23.68
N LEU A 21 19.90 0.42 -23.89
CA LEU A 21 18.50 0.83 -24.06
C LEU A 21 17.95 1.51 -22.80
N LEU A 22 18.16 0.91 -21.63
CA LEU A 22 17.66 1.42 -20.36
C LEU A 22 18.32 2.77 -19.98
N LYS A 23 19.61 2.96 -20.31
CA LYS A 23 20.33 4.23 -20.12
C LYS A 23 19.82 5.35 -21.02
N LYS A 24 19.31 5.03 -22.22
CA LYS A 24 18.74 6.02 -23.15
C LYS A 24 17.38 6.54 -22.71
N ILE A 25 16.61 5.76 -21.95
CA ILE A 25 15.30 6.15 -21.44
C ILE A 25 15.50 7.04 -20.21
N LYS A 26 15.60 8.36 -20.44
CA LYS A 26 15.55 9.35 -19.36
C LYS A 26 14.11 9.54 -18.91
N LEU A 27 13.88 9.41 -17.62
CA LEU A 27 12.54 9.52 -17.05
C LEU A 27 12.22 10.99 -16.77
N ILE A 28 11.18 11.51 -17.42
CA ILE A 28 10.72 12.89 -17.24
C ILE A 28 10.33 13.10 -15.77
N GLY A 29 10.93 14.10 -15.12
CA GLY A 29 10.64 14.47 -13.74
C GLY A 29 11.49 13.78 -12.66
N LEU A 30 12.36 12.83 -13.02
CA LEU A 30 13.30 12.17 -12.09
C LEU A 30 14.70 12.83 -12.06
N GLU A 31 14.78 14.16 -12.22
CA GLU A 31 16.03 14.92 -12.13
C GLU A 31 17.18 14.37 -13.01
N GLY A 32 16.84 13.80 -14.17
CA GLY A 32 17.81 13.26 -15.13
C GLY A 32 18.20 11.79 -14.94
N LEU A 33 17.62 11.09 -13.96
CA LEU A 33 17.81 9.65 -13.79
C LEU A 33 17.30 8.87 -15.01
N SER A 34 18.09 7.90 -15.46
CA SER A 34 17.68 6.93 -16.47
C SER A 34 16.90 5.77 -15.84
N LEU A 35 16.14 5.04 -16.65
CA LEU A 35 15.46 3.83 -16.21
C LEU A 35 16.47 2.78 -15.71
N TYR A 36 17.68 2.77 -16.26
CA TYR A 36 18.77 1.93 -15.78
C TYR A 36 19.16 2.27 -14.34
N ASP A 37 19.40 3.55 -14.04
CA ASP A 37 19.80 4.00 -12.70
C ASP A 37 18.74 3.64 -11.66
N LEU A 38 17.47 3.76 -12.02
CA LEU A 38 16.34 3.41 -11.17
C LEU A 38 16.29 1.91 -10.86
N LEU A 39 16.38 1.06 -11.90
CA LEU A 39 16.37 -0.39 -11.74
C LEU A 39 17.61 -0.88 -10.96
N GLU A 40 18.76 -0.29 -11.23
CA GLU A 40 20.00 -0.60 -10.51
C GLU A 40 19.85 -0.28 -9.01
N MET A 41 19.35 0.91 -8.67
CA MET A 41 19.10 1.31 -7.29
C MET A 41 18.17 0.32 -6.58
N TYR A 42 17.10 -0.13 -7.25
CA TYR A 42 16.14 -1.05 -6.67
C TYR A 42 16.73 -2.46 -6.48
N ILE A 43 17.42 -2.98 -7.50
CA ILE A 43 18.05 -4.31 -7.43
C ILE A 43 19.12 -4.33 -6.35
N ARG A 44 20.03 -3.35 -6.32
CA ARG A 44 21.06 -3.23 -5.28
C ARG A 44 20.43 -3.15 -3.90
N GLY A 45 19.42 -2.29 -3.75
CA GLY A 45 18.72 -2.12 -2.49
C GLY A 45 18.16 -3.42 -1.92
N ILE A 46 17.55 -4.25 -2.77
CA ILE A 46 17.04 -5.57 -2.39
C ILE A 46 18.20 -6.55 -2.10
N VAL A 47 19.18 -6.64 -3.00
CA VAL A 47 20.27 -7.63 -2.96
C VAL A 47 21.25 -7.39 -1.81
N GLU A 48 21.55 -6.14 -1.48
CA GLU A 48 22.42 -5.77 -0.35
C GLU A 48 21.74 -6.01 1.02
N GLY A 49 20.46 -6.43 1.03
CA GLY A 49 19.77 -7.01 2.19
C GLY A 49 19.28 -6.02 3.26
N ALA A 50 19.80 -4.78 3.25
CA ALA A 50 19.40 -3.75 4.20
C ALA A 50 17.90 -3.39 4.09
N LEU A 51 17.38 -3.28 2.86
CA LEU A 51 15.95 -3.02 2.62
C LEU A 51 15.09 -4.24 2.96
N SER A 52 15.54 -5.44 2.61
CA SER A 52 14.82 -6.68 2.92
C SER A 52 14.62 -6.87 4.43
N THR A 53 15.66 -6.61 5.24
CA THR A 53 15.58 -6.71 6.70
C THR A 53 14.63 -5.68 7.31
N ARG A 54 14.69 -4.43 6.83
CA ARG A 54 13.74 -3.36 7.23
C ARG A 54 12.30 -3.73 6.85
N ALA A 55 12.09 -4.24 5.64
CA ALA A 55 10.78 -4.70 5.17
C ALA A 55 10.23 -5.85 6.02
N SER A 56 11.06 -6.79 6.47
CA SER A 56 10.65 -7.86 7.40
C SER A 56 10.17 -7.34 8.75
N SER A 57 10.87 -6.33 9.30
CA SER A 57 10.44 -5.68 10.55
C SER A 57 9.08 -4.98 10.39
N ILE A 58 8.93 -4.20 9.30
CA ILE A 58 7.65 -3.54 8.97
C ILE A 58 6.54 -4.57 8.80
N ALA A 59 6.80 -5.66 8.06
CA ALA A 59 5.80 -6.68 7.79
C ALA A 59 5.32 -7.39 9.06
N PHE A 60 6.25 -7.72 9.97
CA PHE A 60 5.90 -8.29 11.26
C PHE A 60 5.05 -7.31 12.09
N SER A 61 5.45 -6.04 12.18
CA SER A 61 4.68 -5.03 12.91
C SER A 61 3.30 -4.76 12.32
N LEU A 62 3.18 -4.72 10.99
CA LEU A 62 1.90 -4.56 10.30
C LEU A 62 0.99 -5.78 10.49
N PHE A 63 1.55 -6.98 10.43
CA PHE A 63 0.81 -8.21 10.73
C PHE A 63 0.28 -8.22 12.16
N MET A 64 1.11 -7.81 13.14
CA MET A 64 0.67 -7.68 14.54
C MET A 64 -0.37 -6.58 14.74
N ALA A 65 -0.32 -5.50 13.96
CA ALA A 65 -1.26 -4.38 14.00
C ALA A 65 -2.57 -4.66 13.24
N LEU A 66 -2.62 -5.73 12.44
CA LEU A 66 -3.77 -6.03 11.57
C LEU A 66 -5.04 -6.34 12.38
N PHE A 67 -4.98 -7.23 13.38
CA PHE A 67 -6.18 -7.55 14.17
C PHE A 67 -6.68 -6.36 15.01
N PRO A 68 -5.80 -5.61 15.69
CA PRO A 68 -6.21 -4.37 16.34
C PRO A 68 -6.83 -3.35 15.38
N LEU A 69 -6.29 -3.20 14.17
CA LEU A 69 -6.89 -2.35 13.15
C LEU A 69 -8.28 -2.83 12.76
N LEU A 70 -8.49 -4.14 12.59
CA LEU A 70 -9.82 -4.70 12.33
C LEU A 70 -10.80 -4.38 13.46
N ILE A 71 -10.38 -4.57 14.72
CA ILE A 71 -11.20 -4.22 15.89
C ILE A 71 -11.56 -2.74 15.85
N PHE A 72 -10.59 -1.86 15.62
CA PHE A 72 -10.82 -0.42 15.49
C PHE A 72 -11.86 -0.12 14.41
N LEU A 73 -11.69 -0.68 13.22
CA LEU A 73 -12.60 -0.46 12.09
C LEU A 73 -14.00 -0.97 12.39
N VAL A 74 -14.15 -2.19 12.91
CA VAL A 74 -15.45 -2.78 13.30
C VAL A 74 -16.14 -1.94 14.37
N THR A 75 -15.39 -1.42 15.35
CA THR A 75 -15.96 -0.53 16.38
C THR A 75 -16.40 0.83 15.84
N LEU A 76 -15.86 1.27 14.69
CA LEU A 76 -16.29 2.49 14.00
C LEU A 76 -17.55 2.29 13.14
N ILE A 77 -17.84 1.06 12.70
CA ILE A 77 -18.98 0.76 11.83
C ILE A 77 -20.31 1.32 12.36
N PRO A 78 -20.69 1.15 13.65
CA PRO A 78 -21.94 1.69 14.17
C PRO A 78 -22.06 3.22 14.07
N PHE A 79 -20.94 3.94 14.02
CA PHE A 79 -20.91 5.39 13.86
C PHE A 79 -20.98 5.82 12.40
N VAL A 80 -20.51 4.98 11.47
CA VAL A 80 -20.50 5.24 10.03
C VAL A 80 -21.82 4.84 9.37
N ILE A 81 -22.42 3.70 9.77
CA ILE A 81 -23.69 3.21 9.19
C ILE A 81 -24.78 4.28 9.17
N PRO A 82 -25.07 5.03 10.25
CA PRO A 82 -26.12 6.06 10.21
C PRO A 82 -25.85 7.19 9.21
N LEU A 83 -24.59 7.45 8.87
CA LEU A 83 -24.18 8.52 7.96
C LEU A 83 -24.21 8.09 6.48
N VAL A 84 -24.12 6.78 6.22
CA VAL A 84 -23.88 6.22 4.89
C VAL A 84 -24.95 5.21 4.46
N SER A 85 -25.78 4.71 5.38
CA SER A 85 -26.80 3.73 5.06
C SER A 85 -27.95 4.37 4.30
N PHE A 86 -28.05 4.05 3.01
CA PHE A 86 -29.20 4.36 2.17
C PHE A 86 -30.10 3.11 2.07
N GLY A 87 -31.25 3.13 2.76
CA GLY A 87 -32.29 2.10 2.62
C GLY A 87 -32.01 0.78 3.34
N SER A 88 -32.30 -0.35 2.68
CA SER A 88 -32.23 -1.73 3.23
C SER A 88 -30.89 -2.42 2.98
N GLN A 89 -29.80 -1.67 2.78
CA GLN A 89 -28.52 -2.22 2.34
C GLN A 89 -27.69 -2.79 3.48
N ASP A 90 -27.05 -3.92 3.20
CA ASP A 90 -26.13 -4.58 4.12
C ASP A 90 -24.72 -4.00 3.96
N PHE A 91 -24.52 -2.77 4.46
CA PHE A 91 -23.21 -2.11 4.51
C PHE A 91 -22.17 -3.00 5.17
N ASP A 92 -22.57 -3.80 6.15
CA ASP A 92 -21.69 -4.71 6.88
C ASP A 92 -21.10 -5.79 5.97
N THR A 93 -21.93 -6.48 5.17
CA THR A 93 -21.46 -7.46 4.19
C THR A 93 -20.54 -6.82 3.14
N GLN A 94 -20.87 -5.62 2.66
CA GLN A 94 -20.04 -4.93 1.66
C GLN A 94 -18.73 -4.39 2.26
N PHE A 95 -18.75 -4.00 3.53
CA PHE A 95 -17.57 -3.60 4.28
C PHE A 95 -16.61 -4.77 4.47
N LEU A 96 -17.13 -5.96 4.82
CA LEU A 96 -16.32 -7.16 4.89
C LEU A 96 -15.68 -7.49 3.53
N ARG A 97 -16.45 -7.46 2.44
CA ARG A 97 -15.91 -7.65 1.07
C ARG A 97 -14.84 -6.63 0.71
N PHE A 98 -15.00 -5.38 1.14
CA PHE A 98 -13.98 -4.36 0.95
C PHE A 98 -12.68 -4.72 1.69
N LEU A 99 -12.75 -5.15 2.95
CA LEU A 99 -11.58 -5.59 3.71
C LEU A 99 -10.90 -6.81 3.08
N GLU A 100 -11.69 -7.80 2.68
CA GLU A 100 -11.21 -9.01 2.00
C GLU A 100 -10.54 -8.71 0.66
N SER A 101 -10.93 -7.62 -0.02
CA SER A 101 -10.32 -7.22 -1.31
C SER A 101 -8.84 -6.81 -1.22
N PHE A 102 -8.34 -6.47 -0.03
CA PHE A 102 -6.91 -6.20 0.19
C PHE A 102 -6.10 -7.46 0.52
N LEU A 103 -6.79 -8.56 0.79
CA LEU A 103 -6.19 -9.79 1.28
C LEU A 103 -6.09 -10.80 0.14
N PRO A 104 -5.07 -11.67 0.18
CA PRO A 104 -5.05 -12.86 -0.65
C PRO A 104 -6.32 -13.70 -0.44
N THR A 105 -6.86 -14.28 -1.52
CA THR A 105 -8.09 -15.10 -1.51
C THR A 105 -8.02 -16.24 -0.48
N ALA A 106 -6.85 -16.85 -0.33
CA ALA A 106 -6.57 -17.90 0.66
C ALA A 106 -6.76 -17.49 2.13
N THR A 107 -6.80 -16.17 2.42
CA THR A 107 -6.98 -15.64 3.78
C THR A 107 -8.37 -15.08 4.05
N GLY A 108 -9.20 -14.85 3.03
CA GLY A 108 -10.51 -14.21 3.20
C GLY A 108 -11.42 -14.94 4.20
N GLU A 109 -11.52 -16.26 4.09
CA GLU A 109 -12.40 -17.07 4.96
C GLU A 109 -12.08 -16.91 6.46
N TYR A 110 -10.81 -16.97 6.84
CA TYR A 110 -10.38 -16.78 8.22
C TYR A 110 -10.64 -15.36 8.73
N PHE A 111 -10.50 -14.37 7.85
CA PHE A 111 -10.80 -12.98 8.19
C PHE A 111 -12.28 -12.74 8.41
N GLY A 112 -13.16 -13.36 7.60
CA GLY A 112 -14.61 -13.28 7.76
C GLY A 112 -15.08 -13.85 9.10
N GLU A 113 -14.53 -14.99 9.54
CA GLU A 113 -14.82 -15.56 10.85
C GLU A 113 -14.40 -14.62 12.00
N ILE A 114 -13.20 -14.04 11.93
CA ILE A 114 -12.72 -13.12 12.97
C ILE A 114 -13.55 -11.83 12.99
N TYR A 115 -13.90 -11.31 11.81
CA TYR A 115 -14.76 -10.13 11.67
C TYR A 115 -16.12 -10.34 12.35
N THR A 116 -16.79 -11.45 12.02
CA THR A 116 -18.10 -11.78 12.60
C THR A 116 -18.03 -11.99 14.10
N GLN A 117 -16.99 -12.67 14.61
CA GLN A 117 -16.76 -12.83 16.05
C GLN A 117 -16.59 -11.49 16.79
N ILE A 118 -15.79 -10.58 16.24
CA ILE A 118 -15.58 -9.24 16.82
C ILE A 118 -16.90 -8.45 16.82
N LYS A 119 -17.63 -8.49 15.71
CA LYS A 119 -18.91 -7.79 15.55
C LYS A 119 -19.98 -8.31 16.52
N ASP A 120 -20.09 -9.62 16.68
CA ASP A 120 -21.13 -10.25 17.50
C ASP A 120 -20.80 -10.22 19.00
N GLN A 121 -19.54 -9.96 19.38
CA GLN A 121 -19.15 -9.65 20.75
C GLN A 121 -19.66 -8.27 21.21
N LYS A 122 -20.97 -8.18 21.50
CA LYS A 122 -21.64 -7.00 22.04
C LYS A 122 -21.43 -6.84 23.56
N GLN A 123 -20.20 -6.65 24.03
CA GLN A 123 -19.96 -6.22 25.42
C GLN A 123 -19.57 -4.73 25.45
N GLY A 124 -20.54 -3.87 25.80
CA GLY A 124 -20.40 -2.41 25.75
C GLY A 124 -19.25 -1.81 26.58
N GLY A 125 -18.74 -2.52 27.60
CA GLY A 125 -17.54 -2.12 28.35
C GLY A 125 -16.21 -2.56 27.72
N LEU A 126 -16.20 -3.63 26.93
CA LEU A 126 -15.01 -4.06 26.18
C LEU A 126 -14.78 -3.21 24.94
N LEU A 127 -15.84 -2.73 24.28
CA LEU A 127 -15.72 -1.94 23.05
C LEU A 127 -14.94 -0.63 23.26
N SER A 128 -15.11 0.06 24.39
CA SER A 128 -14.39 1.31 24.70
C SER A 128 -12.91 1.08 25.02
N SER A 129 -12.58 0.02 25.77
CA SER A 129 -11.18 -0.33 26.06
C SER A 129 -10.46 -0.90 24.84
N ALA A 130 -11.15 -1.72 24.05
CA ALA A 130 -10.66 -2.23 22.77
C ALA A 130 -10.44 -1.11 21.74
N PHE A 131 -11.30 -0.09 21.72
CA PHE A 131 -11.11 1.10 20.89
C PHE A 131 -9.82 1.87 21.24
N VAL A 132 -9.58 2.12 22.54
CA VAL A 132 -8.34 2.80 22.97
C VAL A 132 -7.10 1.95 22.68
N LEU A 133 -7.15 0.65 22.98
CA LEU A 133 -6.05 -0.27 22.74
C LEU A 133 -5.74 -0.40 21.24
N SER A 134 -6.76 -0.42 20.39
CA SER A 134 -6.59 -0.52 18.95
C SER A 134 -5.97 0.74 18.34
N ILE A 135 -6.29 1.95 18.84
CA ILE A 135 -5.57 3.18 18.44
C ILE A 135 -4.08 3.05 18.75
N PHE A 136 -3.72 2.54 19.93
CA PHE A 136 -2.33 2.35 20.32
C PHE A 136 -1.62 1.33 19.41
N LEU A 137 -2.23 0.17 19.17
CA LEU A 137 -1.64 -0.89 18.35
C LEU A 137 -1.55 -0.51 16.86
N MET A 138 -2.55 0.18 16.31
CA MET A 138 -2.50 0.80 14.98
C MET A 138 -1.33 1.78 14.89
N THR A 139 -1.16 2.63 15.90
CA THR A 139 -0.06 3.61 15.96
C THR A 139 1.30 2.91 15.92
N ASN A 140 1.45 1.75 16.58
CA ASN A 140 2.67 0.96 16.51
C ASN A 140 2.97 0.46 15.09
N GLY A 141 1.96 0.05 14.33
CA GLY A 141 2.13 -0.35 12.92
C GLY A 141 2.67 0.79 12.05
N VAL A 142 2.10 2.00 12.18
CA VAL A 142 2.57 3.20 11.45
C VAL A 142 3.96 3.63 11.93
N SER A 143 4.21 3.55 13.24
CA SER A 143 5.53 3.85 13.83
C SER A 143 6.61 2.92 13.31
N ALA A 144 6.30 1.63 13.08
CA ALA A 144 7.23 0.69 12.47
C ALA A 144 7.56 1.04 11.02
N ILE A 145 6.58 1.49 10.22
CA ILE A 145 6.84 2.03 8.87
C ILE A 145 7.80 3.22 8.97
N PHE A 146 7.57 4.12 9.91
CA PHE A 146 8.38 5.32 10.06
C PHE A 146 9.82 5.02 10.51
N GLY A 147 10.00 4.11 11.47
CA GLY A 147 11.34 3.61 11.84
C GLY A 147 12.02 2.90 10.67
N GLY A 148 11.20 2.21 9.86
CA GLY A 148 11.55 1.74 8.54
C GLY A 148 12.16 2.85 7.70
N PHE A 149 11.48 3.96 7.49
CA PHE A 149 11.99 5.09 6.71
C PHE A 149 13.24 5.74 7.32
N GLU A 150 13.27 6.01 8.64
CA GLU A 150 14.39 6.68 9.33
C GLU A 150 15.74 5.97 9.18
N THR A 151 15.74 4.66 8.90
CA THR A 151 16.96 3.87 8.64
C THR A 151 17.44 3.98 7.17
N SER A 152 16.84 4.87 6.37
CA SER A 152 17.26 5.16 5.00
C SER A 152 18.61 5.88 4.97
N TYR A 153 19.44 5.52 3.99
CA TYR A 153 20.78 6.08 3.79
C TYR A 153 20.80 7.61 3.66
N HIS A 154 19.70 8.18 3.16
CA HIS A 154 19.59 9.60 2.87
C HIS A 154 19.06 10.44 4.04
N ILE A 155 18.75 9.84 5.19
CA ILE A 155 18.18 10.55 6.34
C ILE A 155 19.23 10.78 7.42
N ASN A 156 19.41 12.04 7.80
CA ASN A 156 20.39 12.43 8.81
C ASN A 156 19.73 12.93 10.11
N LEU A 157 18.42 13.25 10.10
CA LEU A 157 17.71 13.84 11.23
C LEU A 157 16.49 13.01 11.67
N THR A 158 16.63 12.30 12.79
CA THR A 158 15.52 11.60 13.45
C THR A 158 14.76 12.51 14.40
N ARG A 159 13.46 12.26 14.59
CA ARG A 159 12.64 13.00 15.59
C ARG A 159 12.80 12.34 16.96
N ASN A 160 12.56 13.11 18.04
CA ASN A 160 12.43 12.52 19.37
C ASN A 160 11.25 11.52 19.37
N PHE A 161 11.42 10.38 20.04
CA PHE A 161 10.47 9.27 20.13
C PHE A 161 9.02 9.72 20.34
N PHE A 162 8.75 10.59 21.32
CA PHE A 162 7.39 11.09 21.59
C PHE A 162 6.79 11.87 20.44
N LYS A 163 7.59 12.70 19.75
CA LYS A 163 7.12 13.45 18.58
C LYS A 163 6.85 12.49 17.42
N GLN A 164 7.74 11.54 17.19
CA GLN A 164 7.58 10.55 16.13
C GLN A 164 6.33 9.69 16.33
N TYR A 165 6.09 9.27 17.57
CA TYR A 165 4.89 8.53 17.96
C TYR A 165 3.61 9.36 17.78
N ALA A 166 3.63 10.65 18.14
CA ALA A 166 2.49 11.55 17.90
C ALA A 166 2.18 11.72 16.40
N TYR A 167 3.22 11.82 15.55
CA TYR A 167 3.03 11.82 14.09
C TYR A 167 2.49 10.48 13.59
N ALA A 168 2.96 9.35 14.12
CA ALA A 168 2.46 8.03 13.76
C ALA A 168 0.97 7.88 14.13
N LEU A 169 0.55 8.40 15.29
CA LEU A 169 -0.85 8.40 15.72
C LEU A 169 -1.72 9.25 14.80
N MET A 170 -1.29 10.49 14.52
CA MET A 170 -1.98 11.40 13.61
C MET A 170 -2.14 10.76 12.22
N VAL A 171 -1.07 10.19 11.68
CA VAL A 171 -1.11 9.54 10.37
C VAL A 171 -1.96 8.28 10.41
N GLY A 172 -1.89 7.45 11.45
CA GLY A 172 -2.76 6.29 11.60
C GLY A 172 -4.24 6.64 11.58
N ILE A 173 -4.64 7.72 12.26
CA ILE A 173 -6.02 8.25 12.21
C ILE A 173 -6.38 8.68 10.78
N ILE A 174 -5.51 9.44 10.09
CA ILE A 174 -5.76 9.87 8.70
C ILE A 174 -5.90 8.67 7.75
N LEU A 175 -5.01 7.66 7.87
CA LEU A 175 -5.06 6.45 7.06
C LEU A 175 -6.33 5.65 7.33
N SER A 176 -6.78 5.58 8.58
CA SER A 176 -8.03 4.92 8.93
C SER A 176 -9.25 5.64 8.35
N LEU A 177 -9.26 6.97 8.37
CA LEU A 177 -10.30 7.76 7.71
C LEU A 177 -10.31 7.55 6.20
N LEU A 178 -9.12 7.50 5.56
CA LEU A 178 -9.01 7.17 4.14
C LEU A 178 -9.52 5.77 3.83
N LEU A 179 -9.26 4.79 4.70
CA LEU A 179 -9.78 3.43 4.56
C LEU A 179 -11.31 3.42 4.65
N ILE A 180 -11.91 4.17 5.59
CA ILE A 180 -13.37 4.31 5.68
C ILE A 180 -13.94 4.97 4.43
N VAL A 181 -13.34 6.05 3.94
CA VAL A 181 -13.74 6.68 2.67
C VAL A 181 -13.64 5.68 1.51
N GLY A 182 -12.57 4.88 1.48
CA GLY A 182 -12.39 3.80 0.53
C GLY A 182 -13.49 2.74 0.61
N ALA A 183 -13.88 2.35 1.82
CA ALA A 183 -14.94 1.37 2.06
C ALA A 183 -16.30 1.90 1.59
N ILE A 184 -16.63 3.14 1.95
CA ILE A 184 -17.85 3.81 1.51
C ILE A 184 -17.89 3.87 -0.01
N ALA A 185 -16.80 4.34 -0.65
CA ALA A 185 -16.69 4.40 -2.09
C ALA A 185 -16.81 3.01 -2.74
N PHE A 186 -16.23 1.97 -2.13
CA PHE A 186 -16.35 0.59 -2.60
C PHE A 186 -17.83 0.16 -2.66
N VAL A 187 -18.58 0.38 -1.58
CA VAL A 187 -20.02 0.07 -1.53
C VAL A 187 -20.77 0.82 -2.62
N TYR A 188 -20.51 2.11 -2.82
CA TYR A 188 -21.12 2.89 -3.88
C TYR A 188 -20.78 2.39 -5.28
N PHE A 189 -19.52 1.99 -5.52
CA PHE A 189 -19.12 1.42 -6.80
C PHE A 189 -19.83 0.09 -7.07
N GLU A 190 -19.86 -0.84 -6.10
CA GLU A 190 -20.58 -2.10 -6.23
C GLU A 190 -22.06 -1.88 -6.52
N TYR A 191 -22.70 -0.99 -5.75
CA TYR A 191 -24.09 -0.61 -5.98
C TYR A 191 -24.32 -0.01 -7.37
N SER A 192 -23.47 0.92 -7.80
CA SER A 192 -23.60 1.55 -9.11
C SER A 192 -23.46 0.54 -10.26
N LEU A 193 -22.54 -0.43 -10.12
CA LEU A 193 -22.34 -1.48 -11.10
C LEU A 193 -23.54 -2.43 -11.16
N GLU A 194 -24.08 -2.82 -10.00
CA GLU A 194 -25.29 -3.64 -9.92
C GLU A 194 -26.51 -2.91 -10.49
N TYR A 195 -26.71 -1.65 -10.12
CA TYR A 195 -27.80 -0.82 -10.65
C TYR A 195 -27.74 -0.68 -12.17
N LEU A 196 -26.54 -0.42 -12.73
CA LEU A 196 -26.36 -0.33 -14.19
C LEU A 196 -26.66 -1.67 -14.87
N ASN A 197 -26.25 -2.80 -14.29
CA ASN A 197 -26.56 -4.13 -14.79
C ASN A 197 -28.06 -4.41 -14.84
N VAL A 198 -28.77 -4.10 -13.75
CA VAL A 198 -30.22 -4.32 -13.64
C VAL A 198 -30.98 -3.38 -14.58
N TRP A 199 -30.65 -2.08 -14.57
CA TRP A 199 -31.27 -1.09 -15.46
C TRP A 199 -31.10 -1.45 -16.94
N ALA A 200 -29.92 -1.94 -17.32
CA ALA A 200 -29.68 -2.39 -18.67
C ALA A 200 -30.49 -3.65 -19.01
N ALA A 201 -30.53 -4.63 -18.12
CA ALA A 201 -31.33 -5.84 -18.30
C ALA A 201 -32.82 -5.52 -18.46
N GLU A 202 -33.34 -4.54 -17.71
CA GLU A 202 -34.72 -4.07 -17.80
C GLU A 202 -35.01 -3.24 -19.06
N SER A 203 -34.05 -2.41 -19.52
CA SER A 203 -34.24 -1.51 -20.66
C SER A 203 -34.02 -2.18 -22.02
N SER A 204 -33.06 -3.09 -22.13
CA SER A 204 -32.68 -3.74 -23.40
C SER A 204 -33.15 -5.20 -23.52
N GLY A 205 -33.66 -5.78 -22.42
CA GLY A 205 -34.03 -7.20 -22.34
C GLY A 205 -32.83 -8.15 -22.29
N VAL A 206 -31.60 -7.63 -22.25
CA VAL A 206 -30.35 -8.39 -22.19
C VAL A 206 -29.47 -7.75 -21.13
N ALA A 207 -28.93 -8.56 -20.20
CA ALA A 207 -27.94 -8.06 -19.25
C ALA A 207 -26.75 -7.47 -20.00
N MET A 208 -26.23 -6.32 -19.54
CA MET A 208 -25.05 -5.68 -20.12
C MET A 208 -23.89 -6.69 -20.22
N ASP A 209 -23.25 -6.76 -21.39
CA ASP A 209 -22.01 -7.51 -21.56
C ASP A 209 -20.98 -6.94 -20.56
N PRO A 210 -20.19 -7.78 -19.86
CA PRO A 210 -19.06 -7.32 -19.04
C PRO A 210 -18.14 -6.29 -19.72
N ASN A 211 -18.09 -6.27 -21.06
CA ASN A 211 -17.35 -5.30 -21.85
C ASN A 211 -17.98 -3.89 -21.92
N GLU A 212 -19.29 -3.75 -21.69
CA GLU A 212 -19.97 -2.44 -21.68
C GLU A 212 -19.79 -1.69 -20.35
N LEU A 213 -19.48 -2.41 -19.27
CA LEU A 213 -19.20 -1.83 -17.94
C LEU A 213 -17.73 -1.42 -17.74
N VAL A 214 -16.91 -1.51 -18.79
CA VAL A 214 -15.48 -1.24 -18.73
C VAL A 214 -15.19 0.17 -18.20
N GLY A 215 -16.00 1.17 -18.58
CA GLY A 215 -15.84 2.55 -18.09
C GLY A 215 -16.03 2.68 -16.57
N ALA A 216 -17.09 2.07 -16.01
CA ALA A 216 -17.36 2.11 -14.58
C ALA A 216 -16.30 1.32 -13.78
N ARG A 217 -15.86 0.16 -14.30
CA ARG A 217 -14.79 -0.64 -13.69
C ARG A 217 -13.44 0.11 -13.72
N ALA A 218 -13.12 0.77 -14.82
CA ALA A 218 -11.94 1.62 -14.93
C ALA A 218 -11.99 2.79 -13.94
N GLY A 219 -13.17 3.41 -13.76
CA GLY A 219 -13.40 4.45 -12.74
C GLY A 219 -13.13 3.95 -11.33
N LYS A 220 -13.61 2.75 -10.97
CA LYS A 220 -13.32 2.10 -9.68
C LYS A 220 -11.82 1.89 -9.47
N ILE A 221 -11.13 1.30 -10.46
CA ILE A 221 -9.68 1.03 -10.38
C ILE A 221 -8.90 2.35 -10.23
N LEU A 222 -9.25 3.36 -11.02
CA LEU A 222 -8.61 4.68 -10.96
C LEU A 222 -8.83 5.35 -9.60
N PHE A 223 -10.03 5.27 -9.03
CA PHE A 223 -10.31 5.79 -7.70
C PHE A 223 -9.42 5.13 -6.63
N PHE A 224 -9.33 3.79 -6.62
CA PHE A 224 -8.48 3.09 -5.66
C PHE A 224 -6.98 3.30 -5.91
N ALA A 225 -6.56 3.49 -7.16
CA ALA A 225 -5.19 3.89 -7.47
C ALA A 225 -4.87 5.28 -6.89
N VAL A 226 -5.77 6.25 -7.03
CA VAL A 226 -5.63 7.59 -6.44
C VAL A 226 -5.63 7.50 -4.91
N LEU A 227 -6.51 6.70 -4.30
CA LEU A 227 -6.56 6.52 -2.85
C LEU A 227 -5.26 5.88 -2.30
N SER A 228 -4.72 4.87 -3.01
CA SER A 228 -3.43 4.26 -2.71
C SER A 228 -2.29 5.28 -2.83
N TYR A 229 -2.29 6.10 -3.87
CA TYR A 229 -1.33 7.19 -4.06
C TYR A 229 -1.36 8.18 -2.90
N PHE A 230 -2.53 8.63 -2.46
CA PHE A 230 -2.66 9.51 -1.30
C PHE A 230 -2.15 8.86 -0.02
N THR A 231 -2.48 7.58 0.21
CA THR A 231 -1.98 6.80 1.35
C THR A 231 -0.45 6.81 1.38
N THR A 232 0.20 6.47 0.27
CA THR A 232 1.66 6.47 0.17
C THR A 232 2.26 7.88 0.30
N ALA A 233 1.66 8.89 -0.33
CA ALA A 233 2.11 10.27 -0.26
C ALA A 233 2.09 10.80 1.18
N ILE A 234 1.03 10.51 1.94
CA ILE A 234 0.90 10.86 3.36
C ILE A 234 1.99 10.17 4.19
N LEU A 235 2.18 8.87 3.99
CA LEU A 235 3.25 8.11 4.67
C LEU A 235 4.63 8.73 4.42
N TYR A 236 4.95 9.08 3.17
CA TYR A 236 6.25 9.65 2.82
C TYR A 236 6.45 11.07 3.34
N TYR A 237 5.41 11.91 3.24
CA TYR A 237 5.50 13.30 3.66
C TYR A 237 5.63 13.47 5.17
N PHE A 238 4.90 12.66 5.95
CA PHE A 238 4.89 12.77 7.41
C PHE A 238 5.88 11.84 8.12
N GLY A 239 6.30 10.75 7.47
CA GLY A 239 7.05 9.67 8.09
C GLY A 239 8.45 10.03 8.59
N THR A 240 9.09 11.06 8.01
CA THR A 240 10.42 11.51 8.43
C THR A 240 10.47 13.03 8.55
N LYS A 241 11.48 13.58 9.23
CA LYS A 241 11.64 15.04 9.35
C LYS A 241 11.89 15.68 7.98
N GLU A 242 12.72 15.03 7.16
CA GLU A 242 13.12 15.46 5.82
C GLU A 242 12.05 15.18 4.77
N GLY A 243 11.11 14.24 5.03
CA GLY A 243 9.98 13.96 4.14
C GLY A 243 9.12 15.19 3.83
N LYS A 244 9.04 16.17 4.74
CA LYS A 244 8.35 17.45 4.52
C LYS A 244 9.09 18.39 3.56
N GLN A 245 10.38 18.18 3.33
CA GLN A 245 11.16 18.95 2.36
C GLN A 245 10.91 18.45 0.93
N ALA A 246 10.51 17.17 0.80
CA ALA A 246 10.05 16.62 -0.46
C ALA A 246 8.61 17.10 -0.77
N ARG A 247 8.27 17.11 -2.06
CA ARG A 247 6.90 17.45 -2.50
C ARG A 247 5.93 16.36 -2.05
N PHE A 248 4.75 16.76 -1.57
CA PHE A 248 3.68 15.82 -1.21
C PHE A 248 3.31 14.92 -2.39
N PHE A 249 3.11 15.52 -3.56
CA PHE A 249 2.99 14.79 -4.83
C PHE A 249 4.39 14.39 -5.31
N SER A 250 4.81 13.17 -4.96
CA SER A 250 6.13 12.63 -5.29
C SER A 250 6.07 11.55 -6.36
N TYR A 251 7.16 11.43 -7.12
CA TYR A 251 7.37 10.33 -8.05
C TYR A 251 7.62 9.00 -7.31
N GLY A 252 8.16 9.06 -6.10
CA GLY A 252 8.27 7.90 -5.20
C GLY A 252 6.90 7.31 -4.90
N ALA A 253 5.92 8.13 -4.49
CA ALA A 253 4.56 7.67 -4.22
C ALA A 253 3.91 7.08 -5.48
N LEU A 254 4.09 7.71 -6.64
CA LEU A 254 3.58 7.21 -7.92
C LEU A 254 4.14 5.82 -8.24
N MET A 255 5.46 5.67 -8.14
CA MET A 255 6.14 4.41 -8.42
C MET A 255 5.69 3.31 -7.46
N THR A 256 5.56 3.62 -6.17
CA THR A 256 5.02 2.69 -5.17
C THR A 256 3.60 2.27 -5.50
N THR A 257 2.71 3.19 -5.89
CA THR A 257 1.34 2.83 -6.29
C THR A 257 1.32 1.93 -7.52
N LEU A 258 2.12 2.23 -8.54
CA LEU A 258 2.19 1.42 -9.76
C LEU A 258 2.71 0.01 -9.45
N LEU A 259 3.78 -0.09 -8.66
CA LEU A 259 4.33 -1.37 -8.25
C LEU A 259 3.40 -2.12 -7.31
N PHE A 260 2.69 -1.43 -6.42
CA PHE A 260 1.67 -2.03 -5.56
C PHE A 260 0.57 -2.68 -6.41
N LEU A 261 0.00 -1.96 -7.38
CA LEU A 261 -1.02 -2.52 -8.29
C LEU A 261 -0.49 -3.71 -9.11
N LEU A 262 0.73 -3.58 -9.65
CA LEU A 262 1.38 -4.66 -10.40
C LEU A 262 1.58 -5.90 -9.52
N THR A 263 2.10 -5.69 -8.29
CA THR A 263 2.34 -6.75 -7.34
C THR A 263 1.04 -7.39 -6.85
N SER A 264 -0.01 -6.62 -6.55
CA SER A 264 -1.32 -7.17 -6.20
C SER A 264 -1.88 -8.05 -7.32
N TYR A 265 -1.75 -7.63 -8.59
CA TYR A 265 -2.17 -8.43 -9.73
C TYR A 265 -1.34 -9.72 -9.88
N LEU A 266 0.00 -9.61 -9.90
CA LEU A 266 0.89 -10.76 -10.05
C LEU A 266 0.76 -11.75 -8.88
N PHE A 267 0.60 -11.24 -7.66
CA PHE A 267 0.41 -12.04 -6.48
C PHE A 267 -0.94 -12.77 -6.51
N GLY A 268 -2.01 -12.11 -6.96
CA GLY A 268 -3.30 -12.76 -7.20
C GLY A 268 -3.19 -13.95 -8.17
N VAL A 269 -2.53 -13.73 -9.32
CA VAL A 269 -2.25 -14.80 -10.29
C VAL A 269 -1.42 -15.94 -9.68
N TYR A 270 -0.43 -15.61 -8.86
CA TYR A 270 0.39 -16.62 -8.17
C TYR A 270 -0.46 -17.49 -7.23
N ILE A 271 -1.35 -16.87 -6.45
CA ILE A 271 -2.22 -17.61 -5.54
C ILE A 271 -3.18 -18.53 -6.31
N ASP A 272 -3.87 -18.00 -7.31
CA ASP A 272 -4.86 -18.76 -8.08
C ASP A 272 -4.27 -19.94 -8.87
N LYS A 273 -3.03 -19.80 -9.36
CA LYS A 273 -2.40 -20.79 -10.25
C LYS A 273 -1.47 -21.76 -9.53
N PHE A 274 -0.79 -21.32 -8.47
CA PHE A 274 0.34 -22.05 -7.90
C PHE A 274 0.22 -22.31 -6.39
N ALA A 275 -0.58 -21.54 -5.66
CA ALA A 275 -0.66 -21.69 -4.21
C ALA A 275 -1.64 -22.80 -3.79
N ARG A 276 -1.20 -24.06 -3.89
CA ARG A 276 -1.78 -25.20 -3.13
C ARG A 276 -1.36 -25.20 -1.65
N TYR A 277 -0.94 -24.05 -1.12
CA TYR A 277 -0.42 -23.91 0.24
C TYR A 277 -1.49 -24.19 1.31
N ASN A 278 -2.75 -23.88 1.02
CA ASN A 278 -3.88 -24.21 1.91
C ASN A 278 -4.06 -25.75 2.06
N GLU A 279 -3.72 -26.54 1.05
CA GLU A 279 -3.82 -28.01 1.11
C GLU A 279 -2.71 -28.63 1.99
N LEU A 280 -1.53 -28.01 2.05
CA LEU A 280 -0.36 -28.51 2.78
C LEU A 280 -0.28 -27.99 4.23
N TYR A 281 -0.72 -26.74 4.47
CA TYR A 281 -0.53 -26.06 5.76
C TYR A 281 -1.83 -25.50 6.37
N GLY A 282 -2.98 -25.66 5.70
CA GLY A 282 -4.27 -25.16 6.20
C GLY A 282 -4.24 -23.67 6.54
N ALA A 283 -4.78 -23.30 7.72
CA ALA A 283 -4.84 -21.92 8.20
C ALA A 283 -3.46 -21.24 8.33
N LEU A 284 -2.41 -22.02 8.66
CA LEU A 284 -1.05 -21.49 8.72
C LEU A 284 -0.53 -21.07 7.34
N GLY A 285 -0.97 -21.76 6.27
CA GLY A 285 -0.63 -21.42 4.90
C GLY A 285 -1.13 -20.03 4.50
N GLY A 286 -2.39 -19.72 4.84
CA GLY A 286 -2.97 -18.39 4.61
C GLY A 286 -2.18 -17.27 5.31
N LEU A 287 -1.89 -17.43 6.61
CA LEU A 287 -1.13 -16.42 7.36
C LEU A 287 0.28 -16.21 6.80
N LEU A 288 0.96 -17.28 6.38
CA LEU A 288 2.28 -17.18 5.73
C LEU A 288 2.20 -16.42 4.40
N ILE A 289 1.19 -16.72 3.56
CA ILE A 289 0.94 -16.00 2.31
C ILE A 289 0.73 -14.52 2.57
N LEU A 290 -0.08 -14.18 3.58
CA LEU A 290 -0.32 -12.79 3.96
C LEU A 290 0.96 -12.09 4.46
N MET A 291 1.78 -12.75 5.28
CA MET A 291 3.05 -12.18 5.72
C MET A 291 3.99 -11.91 4.55
N VAL A 292 4.08 -12.84 3.58
CA VAL A 292 4.86 -12.65 2.35
C VAL A 292 4.32 -11.48 1.53
N TYR A 293 2.99 -11.36 1.42
CA TYR A 293 2.34 -10.25 0.72
C TYR A 293 2.66 -8.90 1.37
N ILE A 294 2.53 -8.79 2.69
CA ILE A 294 2.87 -7.57 3.43
C ILE A 294 4.37 -7.26 3.29
N TRP A 295 5.23 -8.28 3.37
CA TRP A 295 6.68 -8.13 3.18
C TRP A 295 7.06 -7.61 1.80
N LEU A 296 6.44 -8.15 0.74
CA LEU A 296 6.69 -7.70 -0.62
C LEU A 296 6.26 -6.24 -0.81
N ASN A 297 5.08 -5.87 -0.31
CA ASN A 297 4.60 -4.49 -0.37
C ASN A 297 5.41 -3.53 0.52
N SER A 298 5.95 -4.01 1.64
CA SER A 298 6.86 -3.23 2.50
C SER A 298 8.18 -2.93 1.78
N ASN A 299 8.71 -3.87 0.99
CA ASN A 299 9.88 -3.60 0.13
C ASN A 299 9.57 -2.51 -0.90
N ILE A 300 8.44 -2.60 -1.60
CA ILE A 300 8.01 -1.59 -2.58
C ILE A 300 7.88 -0.21 -1.92
N LEU A 301 7.24 -0.17 -0.74
CA LEU A 301 7.08 1.06 0.03
C LEU A 301 8.43 1.69 0.42
N LEU A 302 9.41 0.90 0.82
CA LEU A 302 10.74 1.41 1.14
C LEU A 302 11.49 1.87 -0.11
N LEU A 303 11.40 1.13 -1.22
CA LEU A 303 12.04 1.51 -2.49
C LEU A 303 11.53 2.84 -3.04
N GLY A 304 10.22 3.06 -3.02
CA GLY A 304 9.67 4.35 -3.43
C GLY A 304 10.01 5.49 -2.47
N PHE A 305 10.23 5.18 -1.19
CA PHE A 305 10.71 6.16 -0.22
C PHE A 305 12.16 6.56 -0.53
N GLU A 306 13.04 5.59 -0.77
CA GLU A 306 14.44 5.83 -1.19
C GLU A 306 14.48 6.65 -2.48
N LEU A 307 13.64 6.33 -3.48
CA LEU A 307 13.53 7.13 -4.70
C LEU A 307 13.19 8.59 -4.40
N ASN A 308 12.20 8.83 -3.53
CA ASN A 308 11.83 10.20 -3.16
C ASN A 308 12.97 10.94 -2.45
N ALA A 309 13.69 10.25 -1.56
CA ALA A 309 14.83 10.80 -0.85
C ALA A 309 16.00 11.13 -1.80
N THR A 310 16.32 10.24 -2.75
CA THR A 310 17.34 10.47 -3.78
C THR A 310 17.00 11.66 -4.67
N LEU A 311 15.75 11.78 -5.14
CA LEU A 311 15.31 12.93 -5.95
C LEU A 311 15.44 14.25 -5.17
N ASN A 312 15.09 14.23 -3.88
CA ASN A 312 15.23 15.42 -3.03
C ASN A 312 16.70 15.81 -2.84
N SER A 313 17.59 14.84 -2.63
CA SER A 313 19.04 15.08 -2.52
C SER A 313 19.62 15.66 -3.82
N LEU A 314 19.24 15.10 -4.98
CA LEU A 314 19.67 15.62 -6.28
C LEU A 314 19.23 17.07 -6.49
N ARG A 315 17.99 17.42 -6.13
CA ARG A 315 17.49 18.80 -6.20
C ARG A 315 18.28 19.76 -5.32
N GLN A 316 18.57 19.37 -4.08
CA GLN A 316 19.33 20.21 -3.15
C GLN A 316 20.76 20.46 -3.67
N ASN A 317 21.42 19.44 -4.22
CA ASN A 317 22.76 19.55 -4.80
C ASN A 317 22.80 20.43 -6.06
N VAL A 318 21.73 20.44 -6.88
CA VAL A 318 21.62 21.35 -8.02
C VAL A 318 21.37 22.77 -7.54
N SER A 319 20.48 22.97 -6.56
CA SER A 319 20.18 24.30 -6.02
C SER A 319 21.36 24.94 -5.29
N SER A 320 22.23 24.16 -4.64
CA SER A 320 23.43 24.70 -4.00
C SER A 320 24.45 25.19 -5.04
N LYS A 321 24.64 24.44 -6.14
CA LYS A 321 25.55 24.84 -7.22
C LYS A 321 25.12 26.11 -7.95
N VAL A 322 23.81 26.32 -8.11
CA VAL A 322 23.27 27.55 -8.74
C VAL A 322 23.41 28.79 -7.85
N ASN A 323 23.48 28.62 -6.53
CA ASN A 323 23.66 29.74 -5.60
C ASN A 323 25.14 30.10 -5.37
N ASP A 324 26.07 29.23 -5.79
CA ASP A 324 27.52 29.44 -5.70
C ASP A 324 28.12 30.01 -7.01
N GLU A 325 27.33 30.14 -8.09
CA GLU A 325 27.67 30.80 -9.36
C GLU A 325 27.07 32.21 -9.45
#